data_AF-A0A2T0G137-F1
#
_entry.id   AF-A0A2T0G137-F1
#
_cell.length_a   1.000
_cell.length_b   1.000
_cell.length_c   1.000
_cell.angle_alpha   90.00
_cell.angle_beta   90.00
_cell.angle_gamma   90.00
#
_symmetry.space_group_name_H-M   'P 1'
#
loop_
_entity.id
_entity.type
_entity.pdbx_description
1 polymer ?
#
loop_
_entity_poly.entity_id
_entity_poly.type
_entity_poly.pdbx_seq_one_letter_code
_entity_poly.pdbx_strand_id
1 'polypeptide(L)'
;MNNKLGSEFLRKFDNYERPILFGRTKRQLVFLLGICIGAGLSVLLYFLHFPKFVTYVLLAVIVTPFILYGTKKDVELKEIFRFKFTIQERVFMTDYQKGESYTKHDFKPKKGVKEVNQG
;
A
#
# COMPACT_ATOMS: atom_id res chain seq x y z
N MET A 1 -16.51 -3.36 23.84
CA MET A 1 -15.83 -2.14 23.34
C MET A 1 -14.34 -2.40 23.34
N ASN A 2 -13.76 -2.76 22.20
CA ASN A 2 -12.32 -3.03 22.09
C ASN A 2 -11.60 -1.76 21.69
N ASN A 3 -10.99 -1.10 22.67
CA ASN A 3 -10.18 0.10 22.47
C ASN A 3 -8.93 -0.23 21.65
N LYS A 4 -8.87 0.30 20.42
CA LYS A 4 -7.71 0.27 19.54
C LYS A 4 -6.81 1.48 19.81
N LEU A 5 -6.24 1.55 21.01
CA LEU A 5 -5.43 2.70 21.49
C LEU A 5 -4.04 2.85 20.83
N GLY A 6 -3.75 2.16 19.73
CA GLY A 6 -2.45 2.26 19.05
C GLY A 6 -2.47 2.04 17.54
N SER A 7 -3.66 1.91 16.92
CA SER A 7 -3.81 1.61 15.48
C SER A 7 -4.53 2.73 14.74
N GLU A 8 -4.44 3.96 15.21
CA GLU A 8 -5.01 5.13 14.52
C GLU A 8 -4.12 5.64 13.37
N PHE A 9 -2.85 5.21 13.29
CA PHE A 9 -1.95 5.54 12.19
C PHE A 9 -2.33 4.89 10.86
N LEU A 10 -2.94 3.71 10.89
CA LEU A 10 -3.58 3.10 9.73
C LEU A 10 -5.01 3.62 9.66
N ARG A 11 -5.17 4.89 9.26
CA ARG A 11 -6.46 5.47 8.89
C ARG A 11 -7.13 4.47 7.94
N LYS A 12 -8.20 3.81 8.39
CA LYS A 12 -8.99 2.94 7.53
C LYS A 12 -9.44 3.82 6.37
N PHE A 13 -8.82 3.63 5.20
CA PHE A 13 -9.25 4.32 3.99
C PHE A 13 -10.75 4.06 3.87
N ASP A 14 -11.51 5.14 3.87
CA ASP A 14 -12.95 5.09 3.73
C ASP A 14 -13.24 4.34 2.43
N ASN A 15 -13.68 3.09 2.58
CA ASN A 15 -13.76 2.11 1.50
C ASN A 15 -15.03 2.29 0.67
N TYR A 16 -15.65 3.46 0.75
CA TYR A 16 -16.91 3.76 0.12
C TYR A 16 -16.70 4.06 -1.38
N GLU A 17 -16.84 3.01 -2.19
CA GLU A 17 -16.98 3.19 -3.63
C GLU A 17 -18.42 3.54 -3.95
N ARG A 18 -18.63 4.70 -4.57
CA ARG A 18 -19.96 5.12 -5.02
C ARG A 18 -20.47 4.10 -6.05
N PRO A 19 -21.67 3.53 -5.86
CA PRO A 19 -22.30 2.70 -6.88
C PRO A 19 -22.62 3.58 -8.09
N ILE A 20 -22.38 3.07 -9.29
CA ILE A 20 -22.58 3.83 -10.54
C ILE A 20 -23.82 3.32 -11.28
N LEU A 21 -23.84 2.03 -11.61
CA LEU A 21 -24.89 1.41 -12.41
C LEU A 21 -25.40 0.16 -11.72
N PHE A 22 -26.73 0.01 -11.62
CA PHE A 22 -27.42 -1.15 -11.02
C PHE A 22 -26.94 -1.49 -9.59
N GLY A 23 -26.53 -0.50 -8.80
CA GLY A 23 -25.99 -0.73 -7.45
C GLY A 23 -24.60 -1.39 -7.42
N ARG A 24 -23.93 -1.53 -8.57
CA ARG A 24 -22.57 -2.07 -8.69
C ARG A 24 -21.53 -0.96 -8.68
N THR A 25 -20.36 -1.23 -8.10
CA THR A 25 -19.24 -0.27 -8.12
C THR A 25 -18.53 -0.29 -9.47
N LYS A 26 -17.84 0.80 -9.82
CA LYS A 26 -17.04 0.89 -11.07
C LYS A 26 -16.11 -0.31 -11.26
N ARG A 27 -15.48 -0.75 -10.18
CA ARG A 27 -14.52 -1.86 -10.20
C ARG A 27 -15.17 -3.18 -10.59
N GLN A 28 -16.37 -3.44 -10.08
CA GLN A 28 -17.14 -4.62 -10.43
C GLN A 28 -17.54 -4.62 -11.91
N LEU A 29 -17.84 -3.47 -12.49
CA LEU A 29 -18.13 -3.35 -13.93
C LEU A 29 -16.89 -3.63 -14.78
N VAL A 30 -15.73 -3.06 -14.40
CA VAL A 30 -14.46 -3.31 -15.10
C VAL A 30 -14.06 -4.78 -15.00
N PHE A 31 -14.27 -5.41 -13.84
CA PHE A 31 -14.04 -6.83 -13.63
C PHE A 31 -14.93 -7.69 -14.53
N LEU A 32 -16.24 -7.39 -14.57
CA LEU A 32 -17.20 -8.07 -15.45
C LEU A 32 -16.79 -7.95 -16.92
N LEU A 33 -16.42 -6.75 -17.35
CA LEU A 33 -15.95 -6.48 -18.70
C LEU A 33 -14.71 -7.33 -19.03
N GLY A 34 -13.75 -7.39 -18.11
CA GLY A 34 -12.55 -8.22 -18.26
C GLY A 34 -12.86 -9.71 -18.44
N ILE A 35 -13.83 -10.24 -17.67
CA ILE A 35 -14.31 -11.63 -17.84
C ILE A 35 -14.97 -11.81 -19.19
N CYS A 36 -15.84 -10.89 -19.62
CA CYS A 36 -16.50 -10.98 -20.93
C CYS A 36 -15.49 -10.98 -22.08
N ILE A 37 -14.46 -10.12 -22.00
CA ILE A 37 -13.36 -10.10 -22.97
C ILE A 37 -12.59 -11.42 -22.95
N GLY A 38 -12.22 -11.93 -21.77
CA GLY A 38 -11.50 -13.19 -21.63
C GLY A 38 -12.29 -14.37 -22.20
N ALA A 39 -13.58 -14.45 -21.90
CA ALA A 39 -14.47 -15.47 -22.45
C ALA A 39 -14.58 -15.34 -23.98
N GLY A 40 -14.81 -14.14 -24.50
CA GLY A 40 -14.89 -13.88 -25.94
C GLY A 40 -13.60 -14.26 -26.69
N LEU A 41 -12.44 -13.86 -26.14
CA LEU A 41 -11.14 -14.24 -26.70
C LEU A 41 -10.91 -15.74 -26.65
N SER A 42 -11.32 -16.42 -25.57
CA SER A 42 -11.18 -17.87 -25.46
C SER A 42 -11.96 -18.61 -26.55
N VAL A 43 -13.20 -18.18 -26.83
CA VAL A 43 -14.05 -18.75 -27.87
C VAL A 43 -13.46 -18.47 -29.25
N LEU A 44 -13.00 -17.25 -29.49
CA LEU A 44 -12.39 -16.85 -30.77
C LEU A 44 -11.12 -17.66 -31.06
N LEU A 45 -10.23 -17.80 -30.07
CA LEU A 45 -9.00 -18.58 -30.21
C LEU A 45 -9.27 -20.08 -30.38
N TYR A 46 -10.34 -20.59 -29.78
CA TYR A 46 -10.80 -21.96 -30.00
C TYR A 46 -11.20 -22.18 -31.47
N PHE A 47 -11.97 -21.27 -32.08
CA PHE A 47 -12.34 -21.37 -33.50
C PHE A 47 -11.13 -21.28 -34.43
N LEU A 48 -10.12 -20.49 -34.07
CA LEU A 48 -8.85 -20.38 -34.81
C LEU A 48 -7.91 -21.57 -34.61
N HIS A 49 -8.32 -22.60 -33.86
CA HIS A 49 -7.52 -23.80 -33.56
C HIS A 49 -6.14 -23.47 -32.97
N PHE A 50 -6.08 -22.41 -32.16
CA PHE A 50 -4.84 -21.97 -31.54
C PHE A 50 -4.33 -22.99 -30.49
N PRO A 51 -3.01 -23.13 -30.29
CA PRO A 51 -2.47 -24.05 -29.30
C PRO A 51 -2.96 -23.71 -27.88
N LYS A 52 -3.58 -24.69 -27.19
CA LYS A 52 -4.23 -24.49 -25.88
C LYS A 52 -3.30 -23.91 -24.81
N PHE A 53 -2.03 -24.31 -24.83
CA PHE A 53 -1.05 -23.79 -23.87
C PHE A 53 -0.86 -22.28 -24.04
N VAL A 54 -0.71 -21.82 -25.29
CA VAL A 54 -0.52 -20.40 -25.61
C VAL A 54 -1.77 -19.60 -25.26
N THR A 55 -2.97 -20.14 -25.54
CA THR A 55 -4.22 -19.45 -25.21
C THR A 55 -4.39 -19.25 -23.71
N TYR A 56 -4.06 -20.24 -22.88
CA TYR A 56 -4.14 -20.09 -21.42
C TYR A 56 -3.16 -19.05 -20.88
N VAL A 57 -1.91 -19.02 -21.36
CA VAL A 57 -0.93 -18.01 -20.95
C VAL A 57 -1.42 -16.62 -21.34
N LEU A 58 -1.92 -16.46 -22.57
CA LEU A 58 -2.42 -15.18 -23.08
C LEU A 58 -3.65 -14.71 -22.28
N LEU A 59 -4.60 -15.60 -22.00
CA LEU A 59 -5.76 -15.29 -21.16
C LEU A 59 -5.35 -14.92 -19.74
N ALA A 60 -4.38 -15.63 -19.14
CA ALA A 60 -3.89 -15.30 -17.81
C ALA A 60 -3.30 -13.88 -17.78
N VAL A 61 -2.48 -13.51 -18.74
CA VAL A 61 -1.87 -12.17 -18.82
C VAL A 61 -2.94 -11.08 -19.00
N ILE A 62 -3.93 -11.31 -19.87
CA ILE A 62 -4.99 -10.32 -20.14
C ILE A 62 -5.94 -10.19 -18.95
N VAL A 63 -6.38 -11.30 -18.35
CA VAL A 63 -7.42 -11.30 -17.31
C VAL A 63 -6.89 -10.85 -15.95
N THR A 64 -5.63 -11.16 -15.63
CA THR A 64 -4.99 -10.81 -14.34
C THR A 64 -5.15 -9.33 -13.93
N PRO A 65 -4.86 -8.32 -14.76
CA PRO A 65 -5.04 -6.92 -14.37
C PRO A 65 -6.49 -6.56 -14.02
N PHE A 66 -7.48 -7.16 -14.71
CA PHE A 66 -8.89 -6.94 -14.40
C PHE A 66 -9.27 -7.55 -13.04
N ILE A 67 -8.74 -8.73 -12.71
CA ILE A 67 -8.94 -9.36 -11.40
C ILE A 67 -8.32 -8.51 -10.29
N LEU A 68 -7.07 -8.07 -10.47
CA LEU A 68 -6.35 -7.27 -9.47
C LEU A 68 -7.06 -5.94 -9.21
N TYR A 69 -7.50 -5.26 -10.28
CA TYR A 69 -8.27 -4.02 -10.15
C TYR A 69 -9.64 -4.25 -9.51
N GLY A 70 -10.36 -5.30 -9.92
CA GLY A 70 -11.69 -5.64 -9.42
C GLY A 70 -11.71 -5.99 -7.93
N THR A 71 -10.68 -6.69 -7.45
CA THR A 71 -10.56 -7.17 -6.06
C THR A 71 -9.95 -6.16 -5.09
N LYS A 72 -9.63 -4.93 -5.54
CA LYS A 72 -8.90 -3.90 -4.78
C LYS A 72 -7.50 -4.32 -4.31
N LYS A 73 -6.96 -5.40 -4.86
CA LYS A 73 -5.60 -5.90 -4.55
C LYS A 73 -4.51 -5.03 -5.17
N ASP A 74 -4.86 -4.18 -6.14
CA ASP A 74 -3.99 -3.18 -6.74
C ASP A 74 -3.38 -2.22 -5.70
N VAL A 75 -4.17 -1.77 -4.72
CA VAL A 75 -3.71 -0.83 -3.69
C VAL A 75 -2.73 -1.51 -2.73
N GLU A 76 -3.09 -2.71 -2.27
CA GLU A 76 -2.26 -3.53 -1.38
C GLU A 76 -0.91 -3.87 -2.04
N LEU A 77 -0.94 -4.32 -3.29
CA LEU A 77 0.28 -4.62 -4.06
C LEU A 77 1.13 -3.36 -4.25
N LYS A 78 0.52 -2.22 -4.57
CA LYS A 78 1.23 -0.95 -4.73
C LYS A 78 1.93 -0.53 -3.44
N GLU A 79 1.29 -0.69 -2.29
CA GLU A 79 1.91 -0.42 -0.99
C GLU A 79 3.06 -1.38 -0.68
N ILE A 80 2.90 -2.67 -0.96
CA ILE A 80 3.97 -3.67 -0.80
C ILE A 80 5.17 -3.34 -1.69
N PHE A 81 4.93 -3.03 -2.96
CA PHE A 81 5.99 -2.64 -3.89
C PHE A 81 6.66 -1.34 -3.44
N ARG A 82 5.89 -0.31 -3.08
CA ARG A 82 6.43 0.94 -2.54
C ARG A 82 7.30 0.67 -1.31
N PHE A 83 6.82 -0.11 -0.35
CA PHE A 83 7.55 -0.45 0.86
C PHE A 83 8.87 -1.19 0.55
N LYS A 84 8.85 -2.15 -0.40
CA LYS A 84 10.03 -2.92 -0.79
C LYS A 84 11.07 -2.09 -1.54
N PHE A 85 10.64 -1.18 -2.41
CA PHE A 85 11.54 -0.39 -3.26
C PHE A 85 11.96 0.95 -2.64
N THR A 86 11.21 1.48 -1.67
CA THR A 86 11.64 2.63 -0.90
C THR A 86 12.65 2.18 0.16
N ILE A 87 13.91 2.59 -0.01
CA ILE A 87 14.93 2.48 1.03
C ILE A 87 14.42 3.30 2.22
N GLN A 88 14.05 2.62 3.29
CA GLN A 88 13.68 3.26 4.55
C GLN A 88 14.97 3.55 5.30
N GLU A 89 15.53 4.73 5.11
CA GLU A 89 16.52 5.26 6.06
C GLU A 89 15.80 5.44 7.40
N ARG A 90 15.95 4.46 8.29
CA ARG A 90 15.57 4.63 9.68
C ARG A 90 16.60 5.58 10.29
N VAL A 91 16.29 6.87 10.27
CA VAL A 91 17.02 7.84 11.08
C VAL A 91 16.79 7.47 12.55
N PHE A 92 17.78 6.83 13.16
CA PHE A 92 17.76 6.59 14.59
C PHE A 92 18.16 7.89 15.28
N MET A 93 17.67 8.13 16.50
CA MET A 93 18.07 9.31 17.29
C MET A 93 19.59 9.38 17.50
N THR A 94 20.32 8.28 17.31
CA THR A 94 21.77 8.18 17.33
C THR A 94 22.47 8.77 16.10
N ASP A 95 21.79 8.93 14.97
CA ASP A 95 22.36 9.50 13.73
C ASP A 95 22.36 11.03 13.74
N TYR A 96 21.65 11.66 14.68
CA TYR A 96 21.63 13.12 14.88
C TYR A 96 22.82 13.65 15.69
N GLN A 97 23.91 12.89 15.84
CA GLN A 97 25.11 13.35 16.53
C GLN A 97 26.36 13.21 15.66
N LYS A 98 26.51 14.13 14.71
CA LYS A 98 27.83 14.49 14.19
C LYS A 98 27.87 15.97 13.81
N GLY A 99 27.55 16.83 14.78
CA GLY A 99 27.66 18.28 14.65
C GLY A 99 28.34 18.94 15.83
N GLU A 100 28.08 18.47 17.05
CA GLU A 100 28.67 19.07 18.26
C GLU A 100 29.14 17.95 19.17
N SER A 101 30.45 17.68 19.12
CA SER A 101 31.11 16.86 20.13
C SER A 101 30.92 17.61 21.45
N TYR A 102 30.04 17.12 22.34
CA TYR A 102 29.82 17.76 23.64
C TYR A 102 31.17 17.96 24.32
N THR A 103 31.57 19.22 24.46
CA THR A 103 32.81 19.54 25.14
C THR A 103 32.52 19.46 26.63
N LYS A 104 33.51 19.09 27.45
CA LYS A 104 33.42 18.92 28.92
C LYS A 104 32.90 20.16 29.68
N HIS A 105 32.60 21.25 28.99
CA HIS A 105 32.10 22.52 29.49
C HIS A 105 30.60 22.73 29.25
N ASP A 106 29.95 21.94 28.39
CA ASP A 106 28.51 22.05 28.08
C ASP A 106 27.62 21.53 29.21
N PHE A 107 28.17 20.66 30.07
CA PHE A 107 27.47 20.11 31.24
C PHE A 107 27.69 20.92 32.52
N LYS A 108 28.24 22.14 32.44
CA LYS A 108 28.38 23.00 33.62
C LYS A 108 27.05 23.71 33.90
N PRO A 109 26.44 23.54 35.08
CA PRO A 109 25.25 24.28 35.44
C PRO A 109 25.57 25.78 35.42
N LYS A 110 24.76 26.57 34.71
CA LYS A 110 24.92 28.03 34.69
C LYS A 110 24.78 28.55 36.12
N LYS A 111 25.80 29.25 36.59
CA LYS A 111 25.86 29.79 37.96
C LYS A 111 24.65 30.69 38.21
N GLY A 112 23.69 30.21 38.99
CA GLY A 112 22.47 30.94 39.35
C GLY A 112 21.18 30.13 39.35
N VAL A 113 21.15 28.93 38.76
CA VAL A 113 19.94 28.08 38.78
C VAL A 113 20.08 27.00 39.85
N LYS A 114 19.34 27.15 40.95
CA LYS A 114 19.13 26.08 41.95
C LYS A 114 17.92 25.25 41.48
N GLU A 115 18.15 23.99 41.14
CA GLU A 115 17.07 23.02 40.86
C GLU A 115 16.49 22.40 42.14
N VAL A 116 16.64 23.08 43.28
CA VAL A 116 16.08 22.61 44.55
C VAL A 116 15.03 23.60 44.99
N ASN A 117 13.77 23.24 44.80
CA ASN A 117 12.67 23.89 45.52
C ASN A 117 12.77 23.39 46.97
N GLN A 118 13.20 24.26 47.87
CA GLN A 118 13.38 23.94 49.27
C GLN A 118 11.98 23.96 49.91
N GLY A 119 11.44 22.77 50.19
CA GLY A 119 10.21 22.59 50.94
C GLY A 119 10.34 23.03 52.40
#